data_AF-A0A728MIP2-F1
#
_entry.id   AF-A0A728MIP2-F1
#
_cell.length_a   1.000
_cell.length_b   1.000
_cell.length_c   1.000
_cell.angle_alpha   90.00
_cell.angle_beta   90.00
_cell.angle_gamma   90.00
#
_symmetry.space_group_name_H-M   'P 1'
#
loop_
_entity.id
_entity.type
_entity.pdbx_description
1 polymer ?
#
loop_
_entity_poly.entity_id
_entity_poly.type
_entity_poly.pdbx_seq_one_letter_code
_entity_poly.pdbx_strand_id
1 'polypeptide(L)'
;MEQCRKAGKSHWYHETQSTMSSQPPLSLMPEAAYVNDRFLLDLTVSETALTPFESWLKPARQLADVLFPRTVLNDRLHTFSAYERMSTALTAAQVFGVQRLCRHYAARLAPLPGPDASRESNQRLAQITQYARQLAGSPSVINTRAREQLAEVGLTARDTVLINQIIGFIGFQARVAAIFQAFCRLPVRELPGQEMQRFARAARFQ
;
A
#
# COMPACT_ATOMS: atom_id res chain seq x y z
N MET A 1 26.27 -2.50 -64.20
CA MET A 1 24.82 -2.26 -64.07
C MET A 1 24.48 -2.40 -62.60
N GLU A 2 24.70 -1.35 -61.82
CA GLU A 2 23.81 -0.20 -61.56
C GLU A 2 23.10 -0.36 -60.22
N GLN A 3 23.27 0.68 -59.41
CA GLN A 3 22.76 0.83 -58.06
C GLN A 3 21.26 1.13 -58.09
N CYS A 4 20.54 0.67 -57.07
CA CYS A 4 19.31 1.33 -56.65
C CYS A 4 19.42 1.72 -55.18
N ARG A 5 19.82 2.97 -54.94
CA ARG A 5 19.70 3.67 -53.66
C ARG A 5 18.23 4.05 -53.46
N LYS A 6 17.66 3.76 -52.29
CA LYS A 6 16.51 4.51 -51.77
C LYS A 6 16.76 4.92 -50.33
N ALA A 7 16.91 6.23 -50.16
CA ALA A 7 16.93 6.91 -48.87
C ALA A 7 15.50 7.01 -48.33
N GLY A 8 15.27 6.47 -47.15
CA GLY A 8 14.06 6.68 -46.36
C GLY A 8 14.39 7.54 -45.15
N LYS A 9 14.16 8.85 -45.26
CA LYS A 9 14.09 9.76 -44.12
C LYS A 9 12.86 9.37 -43.29
N SER A 10 13.04 8.98 -42.03
CA SER A 10 12.00 9.06 -41.01
C SER A 10 12.55 9.85 -39.83
N HIS A 11 12.43 11.17 -39.97
CA HIS A 11 12.58 12.12 -38.87
C HIS A 11 11.55 11.79 -37.78
N TRP A 12 12.07 11.50 -36.59
CA TRP A 12 11.58 12.00 -35.30
C TRP A 12 10.06 12.00 -35.08
N TYR A 13 9.51 10.84 -34.70
CA TYR A 13 8.48 10.83 -33.66
C TYR A 13 9.18 10.75 -32.31
N HIS A 14 9.31 11.88 -31.63
CA HIS A 14 9.55 11.90 -30.19
C HIS A 14 8.25 11.51 -29.49
N GLU A 15 7.93 10.22 -29.43
CA GLU A 15 7.10 9.75 -28.33
C GLU A 15 7.97 9.78 -27.08
N THR A 16 7.66 10.71 -26.19
CA THR A 16 8.25 10.80 -24.86
C THR A 16 7.75 9.59 -24.08
N GLN A 17 8.39 8.43 -24.28
CA GLN A 17 8.28 7.33 -23.33
C GLN A 17 8.97 7.81 -22.06
N SER A 18 8.16 8.35 -21.15
CA SER A 18 8.55 8.46 -19.75
C SER A 18 8.84 7.04 -19.29
N THR A 19 10.12 6.68 -19.26
CA THR A 19 10.62 5.47 -18.62
C THR A 19 10.18 5.55 -17.17
N MET A 20 9.04 4.92 -16.84
CA MET A 20 8.74 4.60 -15.45
C MET A 20 9.94 3.79 -14.97
N SER A 21 10.71 4.36 -14.06
CA SER A 21 11.85 3.72 -13.44
C SER A 21 11.44 2.29 -13.07
N SER A 22 12.03 1.32 -13.77
CA SER A 22 11.93 -0.09 -13.44
C SER A 22 12.60 -0.26 -12.08
N GLN A 23 11.85 -0.02 -11.00
CA GLN A 23 12.31 -0.35 -9.67
C GLN A 23 12.64 -1.86 -9.70
N PRO A 24 13.85 -2.26 -9.33
CA PRO A 24 14.15 -3.68 -9.22
C PRO A 24 13.12 -4.30 -8.28
N PRO A 25 12.53 -5.46 -8.62
CA PRO A 25 11.59 -6.12 -7.73
C PRO A 25 12.28 -6.27 -6.38
N LEU A 26 11.65 -5.72 -5.33
CA LEU A 26 12.11 -5.91 -3.95
C LEU A 26 12.36 -7.40 -3.79
N SER A 27 13.62 -7.80 -3.51
CA SER A 27 13.94 -9.20 -3.23
C SER A 27 13.03 -9.64 -2.07
N LEU A 28 12.03 -10.45 -2.40
CA LEU A 28 11.02 -10.89 -1.45
C LEU A 28 11.74 -11.78 -0.45
N MET A 29 11.84 -11.30 0.78
CA MET A 29 12.43 -12.06 1.89
C MET A 29 11.25 -12.62 2.70
N PRO A 30 10.94 -13.91 2.59
CA PRO A 30 9.75 -14.52 3.21
C PRO A 30 9.68 -14.28 4.72
N GLU A 31 10.83 -14.13 5.37
CA GLU A 31 10.96 -13.87 6.81
C GLU A 31 10.27 -12.57 7.23
N ALA A 32 10.17 -11.59 6.33
CA ALA A 32 9.49 -10.33 6.62
C ALA A 32 7.97 -10.50 6.83
N ALA A 33 7.37 -11.63 6.41
CA ALA A 33 5.98 -11.96 6.70
C ALA A 33 5.77 -12.42 8.14
N TYR A 34 6.81 -12.99 8.77
CA TYR A 34 6.75 -13.64 10.07
C TYR A 34 7.47 -12.80 11.13
N VAL A 35 6.78 -11.77 11.60
CA VAL A 35 7.23 -10.90 12.71
C VAL A 35 6.45 -11.22 13.98
N ASN A 36 7.11 -11.09 15.15
CA ASN A 36 6.47 -11.29 16.45
C ASN A 36 5.51 -10.14 16.76
N ASP A 37 5.97 -8.90 16.60
CA ASP A 37 5.14 -7.71 16.67
C ASP A 37 4.77 -7.25 15.25
N ARG A 38 3.54 -7.58 14.82
CA ARG A 38 2.99 -7.19 13.50
C ARG A 38 2.74 -5.69 13.36
N PHE A 39 2.63 -4.97 14.47
CA PHE A 39 2.40 -3.54 14.46
C PHE A 39 3.74 -2.78 14.36
N LEU A 40 4.73 -3.11 15.20
CA LEU A 40 6.06 -2.50 15.17
C LEU A 40 7.02 -3.16 14.18
N LEU A 41 6.61 -4.26 13.53
CA LEU A 41 7.39 -5.04 12.58
C LEU A 41 8.72 -5.53 13.13
N ASP A 42 8.77 -5.91 14.42
CA ASP A 42 9.99 -6.25 15.18
C ASP A 42 11.06 -5.15 15.19
N LEU A 43 10.63 -3.89 15.33
CA LEU A 43 11.57 -2.82 15.64
C LEU A 43 12.23 -3.10 16.99
N THR A 44 13.55 -3.04 17.05
CA THR A 44 14.37 -3.32 18.24
C THR A 44 14.28 -2.17 19.25
N VAL A 45 13.10 -1.95 19.81
CA VAL A 45 12.85 -1.02 20.92
C VAL A 45 12.82 -1.83 22.20
N SER A 46 13.53 -1.39 23.24
CA SER A 46 13.48 -2.06 24.55
C SER A 46 12.05 -2.00 25.11
N GLU A 47 11.58 -3.08 25.71
CA GLU A 47 10.25 -3.14 26.34
C GLU A 47 10.07 -2.03 27.39
N THR A 48 11.12 -1.70 28.14
CA THR A 48 11.09 -0.62 29.14
C THR A 48 10.83 0.75 28.51
N ALA A 49 11.29 0.97 27.28
CA ALA A 49 11.04 2.20 26.53
C ALA A 49 9.64 2.24 25.91
N LEU A 50 8.99 1.09 25.73
CA LEU A 50 7.61 1.00 25.24
C LEU A 50 6.58 1.13 26.37
N THR A 51 6.94 0.84 27.62
CA THR A 51 6.05 0.90 28.80
C THR A 51 5.19 2.17 28.87
N PRO A 52 5.71 3.39 28.63
CA PRO A 52 4.91 4.62 28.69
C PRO A 52 3.79 4.68 27.63
N PHE A 53 3.91 3.91 26.55
CA PHE A 53 3.02 3.93 25.39
C PHE A 53 2.04 2.75 25.35
N GLU A 54 2.12 1.82 26.30
CA GLU A 54 1.34 0.58 26.30
C GLU A 54 -0.19 0.80 26.29
N SER A 55 -0.68 1.92 26.83
CA SER A 55 -2.11 2.25 26.87
C SER A 55 -2.77 2.34 25.50
N TRP A 56 -2.05 2.83 24.49
CA TRP A 56 -2.52 2.90 23.10
C TRP A 56 -1.85 1.87 22.20
N LEU A 57 -0.67 1.38 22.58
CA LEU A 57 0.06 0.38 21.79
C LEU A 57 -0.60 -1.00 21.84
N LYS A 58 -1.16 -1.40 22.98
CA LYS A 58 -1.95 -2.65 23.10
C LYS A 58 -3.17 -2.68 22.17
N PRO A 59 -4.09 -1.69 22.19
CA PRO A 59 -5.22 -1.70 21.26
C PRO A 59 -4.78 -1.55 19.80
N ALA A 60 -3.67 -0.85 19.50
CA ALA A 60 -3.12 -0.80 18.15
C ALA A 60 -2.67 -2.17 17.62
N ARG A 61 -1.99 -2.96 18.47
CA ARG A 61 -1.60 -4.35 18.14
C ARG A 61 -2.84 -5.23 17.91
N GLN A 62 -3.84 -5.13 18.78
CA GLN A 62 -5.11 -5.86 18.62
C GLN A 62 -5.83 -5.49 17.33
N LEU A 63 -5.86 -4.20 16.98
CA LEU A 63 -6.46 -3.73 15.74
C LEU A 63 -5.76 -4.31 14.50
N ALA A 64 -4.43 -4.49 14.55
CA ALA A 64 -3.69 -5.15 13.49
C ALA A 64 -4.20 -6.57 13.22
N ASP A 65 -4.49 -7.33 14.27
CA ASP A 65 -5.00 -8.70 14.16
C ASP A 65 -6.46 -8.75 13.65
N VAL A 66 -7.27 -7.75 14.00
CA VAL A 66 -8.65 -7.61 13.50
C VAL A 66 -8.68 -7.24 12.01
N LEU A 67 -7.84 -6.30 11.58
CA LEU A 67 -7.80 -5.86 10.18
C LEU A 67 -7.16 -6.91 9.27
N PHE A 68 -6.18 -7.65 9.79
CA PHE A 68 -5.39 -8.62 9.04
C PHE A 68 -5.41 -10.02 9.66
N PRO A 69 -6.60 -10.66 9.75
CA PRO A 69 -6.72 -12.01 10.26
C PRO A 69 -5.95 -13.00 9.38
N ARG A 70 -5.53 -14.13 9.98
CA ARG A 70 -4.77 -15.18 9.26
C ARG A 70 -5.61 -15.85 8.16
N THR A 71 -6.91 -15.97 8.40
CA THR A 71 -7.86 -16.56 7.47
C THR A 71 -9.04 -15.62 7.33
N VAL A 72 -9.43 -15.35 6.08
CA VAL A 72 -10.64 -14.59 5.76
C VAL A 72 -11.59 -15.56 5.09
N LEU A 73 -12.75 -15.79 5.70
CA LEU A 73 -13.84 -16.51 5.05
C LEU A 73 -14.67 -15.49 4.28
N ASN A 74 -14.59 -15.55 2.96
CA ASN A 74 -15.39 -14.72 2.08
C ASN A 74 -16.77 -15.35 1.91
N ASP A 75 -17.80 -14.53 2.06
CA ASP A 75 -19.21 -14.89 1.83
C ASP A 75 -19.90 -13.70 1.14
N ARG A 76 -21.17 -13.83 0.75
CA ARG A 76 -21.96 -12.77 0.09
C ARG A 76 -21.94 -11.43 0.84
N LEU A 77 -21.75 -11.45 2.17
CA LEU A 77 -21.66 -10.26 3.02
C LEU A 77 -20.21 -9.83 3.36
N HIS A 78 -19.22 -10.66 3.02
CA HIS A 78 -17.79 -10.43 3.28
C HIS A 78 -17.01 -10.66 1.99
N THR A 79 -17.08 -9.70 1.07
CA THR A 79 -16.52 -9.89 -0.28
C THR A 79 -15.04 -9.54 -0.36
N PHE A 80 -14.51 -8.82 0.63
CA PHE A 80 -13.12 -8.36 0.63
C PHE A 80 -12.13 -9.43 1.10
N SER A 81 -11.37 -10.00 0.16
CA SER A 81 -10.51 -11.17 0.37
C SER A 81 -9.22 -10.86 1.12
N ALA A 82 -8.54 -11.92 1.60
CA ALA A 82 -7.22 -11.78 2.21
C ALA A 82 -6.20 -11.16 1.24
N TYR A 83 -6.27 -11.51 -0.04
CA TYR A 83 -5.40 -10.95 -1.08
C TYR A 83 -5.66 -9.45 -1.27
N GLU A 84 -6.92 -9.05 -1.39
CA GLU A 84 -7.29 -7.64 -1.58
C GLU A 84 -6.91 -6.79 -0.36
N ARG A 85 -7.04 -7.32 0.86
CA ARG A 85 -6.56 -6.67 2.09
C ARG A 85 -5.06 -6.42 2.06
N MET A 86 -4.27 -7.45 1.73
CA MET A 86 -2.81 -7.34 1.64
C MET A 86 -2.38 -6.39 0.51
N SER A 87 -3.05 -6.44 -0.64
CA SER A 87 -2.78 -5.56 -1.79
C SER A 87 -3.09 -4.08 -1.45
N THR A 88 -4.19 -3.84 -0.73
CA THR A 88 -4.56 -2.51 -0.23
C THR A 88 -3.54 -1.99 0.77
N ALA A 89 -3.13 -2.83 1.73
CA ALA A 89 -2.11 -2.48 2.71
C ALA A 89 -0.75 -2.18 2.07
N LEU A 90 -0.30 -3.00 1.11
CA LEU A 90 0.92 -2.77 0.35
C LEU A 90 0.85 -1.46 -0.44
N THR A 91 -0.27 -1.20 -1.13
CA THR A 91 -0.47 0.04 -1.89
C THR A 91 -0.38 1.26 -0.97
N ALA A 92 -1.04 1.23 0.19
CA ALA A 92 -0.96 2.32 1.17
C ALA A 92 0.46 2.49 1.71
N ALA A 93 1.15 1.39 2.05
CA ALA A 93 2.52 1.42 2.54
C ALA A 93 3.50 2.04 1.53
N GLN A 94 3.31 1.74 0.23
CA GLN A 94 4.08 2.32 -0.86
C GLN A 94 3.88 3.83 -0.96
N VAL A 95 2.62 4.30 -0.85
CA VAL A 95 2.30 5.74 -0.90
C VAL A 95 2.85 6.50 0.30
N PHE A 96 2.87 5.89 1.50
CA PHE A 96 3.47 6.50 2.67
C PHE A 96 5.01 6.39 2.69
N GLY A 97 5.63 5.71 1.72
CA GLY A 97 7.08 5.69 1.54
C GLY A 97 7.88 4.85 2.54
N VAL A 98 7.23 4.02 3.38
CA VAL A 98 7.92 3.25 4.43
C VAL A 98 8.34 1.88 3.90
N GLN A 99 9.64 1.72 3.60
CA GLN A 99 10.17 0.48 3.01
C GLN A 99 9.91 -0.77 3.87
N ARG A 100 9.98 -0.64 5.20
CA ARG A 100 9.75 -1.77 6.13
C ARG A 100 8.32 -2.31 6.01
N LEU A 101 7.33 -1.41 5.93
CA LEU A 101 5.93 -1.78 5.72
C LEU A 101 5.74 -2.41 4.34
N CYS A 102 6.32 -1.83 3.30
CA CYS A 102 6.25 -2.39 1.95
C CYS A 102 6.79 -3.82 1.91
N ARG A 103 7.95 -4.07 2.52
CA ARG A 103 8.56 -5.41 2.58
C ARG A 103 7.67 -6.39 3.36
N HIS A 104 7.13 -5.96 4.50
CA HIS A 104 6.24 -6.81 5.32
C HIS A 104 4.98 -7.21 4.55
N TYR A 105 4.26 -6.25 3.99
CA TYR A 105 3.01 -6.52 3.28
C TYR A 105 3.23 -7.24 1.94
N ALA A 106 4.33 -6.98 1.24
CA ALA A 106 4.69 -7.74 0.04
C ALA A 106 5.01 -9.21 0.37
N ALA A 107 5.75 -9.47 1.44
CA ALA A 107 6.06 -10.83 1.88
C ALA A 107 4.79 -11.60 2.31
N ARG A 108 3.80 -10.91 2.90
CA ARG A 108 2.48 -11.50 3.23
C ARG A 108 1.56 -11.69 2.04
N LEU A 109 1.69 -10.85 1.01
CA LEU A 109 0.89 -10.95 -0.22
C LEU A 109 1.37 -12.10 -1.11
N ALA A 110 2.69 -12.31 -1.22
CA ALA A 110 3.31 -13.28 -2.11
C ALA A 110 2.77 -14.72 -2.03
N PRO A 111 2.51 -15.31 -0.84
CA PRO A 111 1.98 -16.68 -0.74
C PRO A 111 0.46 -16.78 -0.96
N LEU A 112 -0.27 -15.67 -1.04
CA LEU A 112 -1.72 -15.70 -1.23
C LEU A 112 -2.07 -16.03 -2.69
N PRO A 113 -3.17 -16.77 -2.93
CA PRO A 113 -3.66 -16.98 -4.30
C PRO A 113 -3.95 -15.63 -4.93
N GLY A 114 -3.37 -15.39 -6.10
CA GLY A 114 -3.60 -14.16 -6.87
C GLY A 114 -5.06 -14.01 -7.31
N PRO A 115 -5.44 -12.83 -7.81
CA PRO A 115 -6.74 -12.65 -8.45
C PRO A 115 -6.88 -13.68 -9.58
N ASP A 116 -8.08 -14.22 -9.76
CA ASP A 116 -8.38 -15.07 -10.91
C ASP A 116 -8.03 -14.32 -12.21
N ALA A 117 -7.62 -15.05 -13.25
CA ALA A 117 -7.24 -14.46 -14.53
C ALA A 117 -8.40 -13.80 -15.30
N SER A 118 -9.61 -13.75 -14.71
CA SER A 118 -10.77 -13.11 -15.32
C SER A 118 -10.60 -11.60 -15.43
N ARG A 119 -11.27 -11.02 -16.42
CA ARG A 119 -11.27 -9.57 -16.62
C ARG A 119 -11.95 -8.87 -15.44
N GLU A 120 -13.03 -9.43 -14.88
CA GLU A 120 -13.73 -8.80 -13.76
C GLU A 120 -12.86 -8.76 -12.49
N SER A 121 -12.15 -9.85 -12.19
CA SER A 121 -11.26 -9.94 -11.03
C SER A 121 -10.12 -8.93 -11.11
N ASN A 122 -9.49 -8.82 -12.27
CA ASN A 122 -8.44 -7.84 -12.52
C ASN A 122 -8.97 -6.39 -12.44
N GLN A 123 -10.16 -6.13 -13.01
CA GLN A 123 -10.80 -4.81 -12.94
C GLN A 123 -11.13 -4.43 -11.50
N ARG A 124 -11.65 -5.36 -10.70
CA ARG A 124 -11.93 -5.17 -9.28
C ARG A 124 -10.67 -4.79 -8.51
N LEU A 125 -9.59 -5.54 -8.67
CA LEU A 125 -8.31 -5.24 -8.01
C LEU A 125 -7.72 -3.89 -8.44
N ALA A 126 -7.83 -3.55 -9.74
CA ALA A 126 -7.37 -2.26 -10.25
C ALA A 126 -8.12 -1.08 -9.60
N GLN A 127 -9.44 -1.17 -9.45
CA GLN A 127 -10.22 -0.12 -8.81
C GLN A 127 -9.92 -0.01 -7.30
N ILE A 128 -9.78 -1.14 -6.60
CA ILE A 128 -9.38 -1.17 -5.18
C ILE A 128 -8.03 -0.46 -4.98
N THR A 129 -7.02 -0.83 -5.77
CA THR A 129 -5.67 -0.27 -5.64
C THR A 129 -5.61 1.19 -6.08
N GLN A 130 -6.39 1.60 -7.09
CA GLN A 130 -6.53 3.00 -7.47
C GLN A 130 -7.16 3.83 -6.35
N TYR A 131 -8.28 3.37 -5.78
CA TYR A 131 -8.93 4.03 -4.65
C TYR A 131 -7.97 4.15 -3.46
N ALA A 132 -7.26 3.05 -3.13
CA ALA A 132 -6.31 3.04 -2.04
C ALA A 132 -5.18 4.06 -2.23
N ARG A 133 -4.62 4.14 -3.43
CA ARG A 133 -3.59 5.13 -3.78
C ARG A 133 -4.10 6.57 -3.64
N GLN A 134 -5.31 6.83 -4.11
CA GLN A 134 -5.93 8.16 -4.03
C GLN A 134 -6.22 8.55 -2.57
N LEU A 135 -6.82 7.66 -1.77
CA LEU A 135 -7.13 7.96 -0.37
C LEU A 135 -5.86 8.12 0.46
N ALA A 136 -4.86 7.27 0.26
CA ALA A 136 -3.58 7.37 0.95
C ALA A 136 -2.84 8.65 0.57
N GLY A 137 -2.78 8.98 -0.72
CA GLY A 137 -1.94 10.04 -1.29
C GLY A 137 -2.58 11.43 -1.29
N SER A 138 -3.87 11.51 -1.57
CA SER A 138 -4.61 12.77 -1.75
C SER A 138 -6.08 12.55 -1.35
N PRO A 139 -6.39 12.43 -0.05
CA PRO A 139 -7.74 12.08 0.40
C PRO A 139 -8.82 13.07 -0.06
N SER A 140 -8.46 14.31 -0.39
CA SER A 140 -9.39 15.30 -0.94
C SER A 140 -9.96 14.97 -2.32
N VAL A 141 -9.36 14.04 -3.07
CA VAL A 141 -9.91 13.63 -4.38
C VAL A 141 -11.02 12.58 -4.25
N ILE A 142 -11.20 11.98 -3.07
CA ILE A 142 -12.24 10.97 -2.84
C ILE A 142 -13.61 11.65 -2.80
N ASN A 143 -14.41 11.36 -3.81
CA ASN A 143 -15.75 11.89 -3.99
C ASN A 143 -16.80 10.76 -4.03
N THR A 144 -18.06 11.10 -4.27
CA THR A 144 -19.15 10.12 -4.40
C THR A 144 -18.89 9.11 -5.52
N ARG A 145 -18.38 9.57 -6.67
CA ARG A 145 -18.05 8.71 -7.81
C ARG A 145 -16.99 7.66 -7.47
N ALA A 146 -15.96 8.01 -6.71
CA ALA A 146 -14.94 7.06 -6.27
C ALA A 146 -15.53 5.93 -5.41
N ARG A 147 -16.58 6.22 -4.62
CA ARG A 147 -17.31 5.20 -3.84
C ARG A 147 -18.25 4.37 -4.70
N GLU A 148 -18.91 4.99 -5.68
CA GLU A 148 -19.77 4.28 -6.64
C GLU A 148 -18.97 3.27 -7.46
N GLN A 149 -17.77 3.62 -7.91
CA GLN A 149 -16.86 2.70 -8.61
C GLN A 149 -16.58 1.43 -7.79
N LEU A 150 -16.30 1.57 -6.48
CA LEU A 150 -16.11 0.40 -5.62
C LEU A 150 -17.38 -0.48 -5.54
N ALA A 151 -18.57 0.14 -5.51
CA ALA A 151 -19.82 -0.60 -5.53
C ALA A 151 -20.05 -1.34 -6.87
N GLU A 152 -19.66 -0.74 -8.00
CA GLU A 152 -19.75 -1.35 -9.34
C GLU A 152 -18.94 -2.65 -9.46
N VAL A 153 -17.81 -2.76 -8.75
CA VAL A 153 -17.01 -4.00 -8.70
C VAL A 153 -17.45 -4.99 -7.62
N GLY A 154 -18.62 -4.77 -7.04
CA GLY A 154 -19.25 -5.67 -6.08
C GLY A 154 -18.67 -5.58 -4.67
N LEU A 155 -18.10 -4.43 -4.27
CA LEU A 155 -17.75 -4.17 -2.87
C LEU A 155 -18.95 -3.61 -2.13
N THR A 156 -19.18 -4.11 -0.93
CA THR A 156 -20.25 -3.59 -0.07
C THR A 156 -19.81 -2.29 0.61
N ALA A 157 -20.77 -1.56 1.19
CA ALA A 157 -20.46 -0.41 2.04
C ALA A 157 -19.54 -0.81 3.22
N ARG A 158 -19.72 -2.02 3.76
CA ARG A 158 -18.88 -2.56 4.82
C ARG A 158 -17.44 -2.80 4.34
N ASP A 159 -17.27 -3.34 3.15
CA ASP A 159 -15.95 -3.53 2.54
C ASP A 159 -15.26 -2.18 2.30
N THR A 160 -16.01 -1.16 1.87
CA THR A 160 -15.49 0.21 1.70
C THR A 160 -15.01 0.81 3.02
N VAL A 161 -15.78 0.64 4.11
CA VAL A 161 -15.34 1.05 5.45
C VAL A 161 -14.07 0.33 5.86
N LEU A 162 -13.98 -0.98 5.61
CA LEU A 162 -12.79 -1.77 5.93
C LEU A 162 -11.56 -1.33 5.12
N ILE A 163 -11.72 -1.03 3.83
CA ILE A 163 -10.66 -0.46 2.98
C ILE A 163 -10.14 0.85 3.60
N ASN A 164 -11.04 1.76 3.98
CA ASN A 164 -10.68 3.02 4.62
C ASN A 164 -9.94 2.80 5.95
N GLN A 165 -10.41 1.85 6.77
CA GLN A 165 -9.79 1.50 8.04
C GLN A 165 -8.37 0.94 7.84
N ILE A 166 -8.18 0.06 6.85
CA ILE A 166 -6.86 -0.47 6.49
C ILE A 166 -5.93 0.67 6.09
N ILE A 167 -6.35 1.54 5.17
CA ILE A 167 -5.52 2.65 4.69
C ILE A 167 -5.15 3.60 5.85
N GLY A 168 -6.12 3.95 6.69
CA GLY A 168 -5.88 4.78 7.88
C GLY A 168 -4.94 4.12 8.88
N PHE A 169 -5.11 2.82 9.13
CA PHE A 169 -4.25 2.03 10.02
C PHE A 169 -2.80 1.99 9.51
N ILE A 170 -2.59 1.74 8.22
CA ILE A 170 -1.24 1.71 7.64
C ILE A 170 -0.57 3.07 7.78
N GLY A 171 -1.31 4.17 7.57
CA GLY A 171 -0.78 5.52 7.78
C GLY A 171 -0.43 5.80 9.24
N PHE A 172 -1.21 5.28 10.19
CA PHE A 172 -0.89 5.33 11.61
C PHE A 172 0.37 4.52 11.95
N GLN A 173 0.42 3.26 11.49
CA GLN A 173 1.55 2.36 11.69
C GLN A 173 2.85 2.93 11.11
N ALA A 174 2.79 3.54 9.93
CA ALA A 174 3.93 4.20 9.28
C ALA A 174 4.53 5.30 10.16
N ARG A 175 3.70 6.17 10.73
CA ARG A 175 4.15 7.26 11.61
C ARG A 175 4.72 6.73 12.92
N VAL A 176 4.06 5.74 13.53
CA VAL A 176 4.56 5.12 14.77
C VAL A 176 5.90 4.45 14.55
N ALA A 177 6.05 3.69 13.46
CA ALA A 177 7.32 3.07 13.11
C ALA A 177 8.43 4.11 12.90
N ALA A 178 8.15 5.21 12.21
CA ALA A 178 9.10 6.31 12.01
C ALA A 178 9.50 6.99 13.33
N ILE A 179 8.54 7.24 14.22
CA ILE A 179 8.80 7.84 15.54
C ILE A 179 9.73 6.95 16.37
N PHE A 180 9.43 5.65 16.47
CA PHE A 180 10.27 4.75 17.25
C PHE A 180 11.63 4.48 16.57
N GLN A 181 11.71 4.51 15.25
CA GLN A 181 13.01 4.47 14.54
C GLN A 181 13.87 5.67 14.91
N ALA A 182 13.29 6.88 14.89
CA ALA A 182 13.96 8.09 15.31
C ALA A 182 14.38 8.04 16.79
N PHE A 183 13.50 7.54 17.67
CA PHE A 183 13.78 7.33 19.08
C PHE A 183 14.99 6.40 19.30
N CYS A 184 15.08 5.31 18.52
CA CYS A 184 16.20 4.37 18.55
C CYS A 184 17.44 4.82 17.76
N ARG A 185 17.44 6.04 17.19
CA ARG A 185 18.51 6.56 16.30
C ARG A 185 18.80 5.66 15.09
N LEU A 186 17.78 4.93 14.63
CA LEU A 186 17.86 4.09 13.44
C LEU A 186 17.46 4.92 12.21
N PRO A 187 18.19 4.82 11.08
CA PRO A 187 17.80 5.52 9.86
C PRO A 187 16.48 4.95 9.31
N VAL A 188 15.51 5.84 9.04
CA VAL A 188 14.31 5.49 8.29
C VAL A 188 14.75 5.27 6.84
N ARG A 189 14.72 4.02 6.36
CA ARG A 189 14.97 3.76 4.93
C ARG A 189 13.70 4.06 4.14
N GLU A 190 13.72 5.19 3.45
CA GLU A 190 12.69 5.58 2.49
C GLU A 190 12.88 4.82 1.17
N LEU A 191 11.78 4.62 0.43
CA LEU A 191 11.86 4.05 -0.91
C LEU A 191 12.55 5.04 -1.87
N PRO A 192 13.56 4.62 -2.64
CA PRO A 192 14.22 5.51 -3.59
C PRO A 192 13.24 5.98 -4.68
N GLY A 193 13.16 7.30 -4.87
CA GLY A 193 12.39 7.94 -5.94
C GLY A 193 10.94 8.34 -5.60
N GLN A 194 10.51 8.27 -4.34
CA GLN A 194 9.21 8.81 -3.92
C GLN A 194 9.34 10.29 -3.55
N GLU A 195 8.66 11.19 -4.26
CA GLU A 195 8.48 12.57 -3.78
C GLU A 195 7.58 12.54 -2.54
N MET A 196 8.06 13.14 -1.44
CA MET A 196 7.35 13.23 -0.17
C MET A 196 5.90 13.68 -0.38
N GLN A 197 4.96 12.97 0.24
CA GLN A 197 3.56 13.36 0.27
C GLN A 197 3.46 14.79 0.84
N ARG A 198 3.02 15.75 0.02
CA ARG A 198 2.92 17.15 0.43
C ARG A 198 1.93 17.25 1.61
N PHE A 199 2.39 17.80 2.73
CA PHE A 199 1.53 18.08 3.87
C PHE A 199 0.31 18.91 3.43
N ALA A 200 -0.86 18.61 4.00
CA ALA A 200 -2.05 19.41 3.76
C ALA A 200 -1.81 20.87 4.18
N ARG A 201 -2.27 21.84 3.38
CA ARG A 201 -2.14 23.27 3.70
C ARG A 201 -2.81 23.57 5.04
N ALA A 202 -2.07 24.18 5.96
CA ALA A 202 -2.51 24.53 7.32
C ALA A 202 -3.79 25.38 7.36
N ALA A 203 -4.07 26.14 6.30
CA ALA A 203 -5.26 26.99 6.17
C ALA A 203 -6.61 26.24 6.27
N ARG A 204 -6.63 24.90 6.19
CA ARG A 204 -7.85 24.10 6.38
C ARG A 204 -8.12 23.69 7.84
N PHE A 205 -7.25 24.06 8.78
CA PHE A 205 -7.34 23.70 10.20
C PHE A 205 -7.32 24.92 11.14
N GLN A 206 -7.49 26.12 10.59
CA GLN A 206 -7.73 27.37 11.32
C GLN A 206 -9.23 27.68 11.31
#